data_AF-A0A538LK30-F1
#
_entry.id   AF-A0A538LK30-F1
#
_cell.length_a   1.000
_cell.length_b   1.000
_cell.length_c   1.000
_cell.angle_alpha   90.00
_cell.angle_beta   90.00
_cell.angle_gamma   90.00
#
_symmetry.space_group_name_H-M   'P 1'
#
loop_
_entity.id
_entity.type
_entity.pdbx_description
1 polymer ?
#
loop_
_entity_poly.entity_id
_entity_poly.type
_entity_poly.pdbx_seq_one_letter_code
_entity_poly.pdbx_strand_id
1 'polypeptide(L)'
;MDLDLVFLGTSASMPTARRAPAALLLRRGGERLLFDCAEGTQRQLQRSSVGLPEIEEIFLTHLHADHVLGLPGMLKTFALRGREEPGVTVYGPRGARELFGYLKPFLGRLPYPLTIVELEPGETLERGDYRLEPFAVDHGVPALGYALVEEERPGRFDVDAADALGVPPGPERKILQGGDPVTLPDGAVVTPDEVLGPARPGRKIAITGDTAPSPSVIQAAHHADLLVHEATFAGEDKERARETMHATAVEAAQVAKLADVRLLALTHVSPRTIPAELKRQAETVFPAVVVPRDFDTIEVPFPERGAPLLVKGGGAAAGRSAYDPGAMSRMIQVATAGDVTEAEELQELLRNAGIEAEVEAAPEDDGLQVLVPEGDLEAAQDAIEALSEPDDLIAEP
;
A
#
# COMPACT_ATOMS: atom_id res chain seq x y z
N MET A 1 -3.19 -18.98 1.48
CA MET A 1 -2.99 -18.14 0.29
C MET A 1 -2.43 -16.82 0.76
N ASP A 2 -1.30 -16.40 0.20
CA ASP A 2 -0.67 -15.13 0.57
C ASP A 2 -1.49 -13.97 0.02
N LEU A 3 -1.55 -12.87 0.76
CA LEU A 3 -2.22 -11.64 0.36
C LEU A 3 -1.37 -10.47 0.83
N ASP A 4 -0.92 -9.65 -0.10
CA ASP A 4 -0.16 -8.45 0.21
C ASP A 4 -0.41 -7.34 -0.81
N LEU A 5 0.02 -6.13 -0.45
CA LEU A 5 -0.01 -4.96 -1.30
C LEU A 5 1.42 -4.44 -1.46
N VAL A 6 1.83 -4.17 -2.70
CA VAL A 6 3.11 -3.55 -3.05
C VAL A 6 2.84 -2.12 -3.51
N PHE A 7 3.33 -1.14 -2.75
CA PHE A 7 3.17 0.28 -3.09
C PHE A 7 4.19 0.66 -4.15
N LEU A 8 3.77 0.82 -5.40
CA LEU A 8 4.67 1.15 -6.51
C LEU A 8 4.86 2.66 -6.65
N GLY A 9 3.89 3.45 -6.24
CA GLY A 9 3.97 4.89 -6.16
C GLY A 9 2.97 5.44 -5.15
N THR A 10 3.41 6.47 -4.42
CA THR A 10 2.76 6.98 -3.21
C THR A 10 2.66 8.51 -3.17
N SER A 11 3.05 9.19 -4.24
CA SER A 11 3.02 10.66 -4.39
C SER A 11 1.68 11.11 -4.94
N ALA A 12 1.20 12.27 -4.49
CA ALA A 12 0.05 12.95 -5.09
C ALA A 12 0.43 13.80 -6.31
N SER A 13 -0.39 13.79 -7.36
CA SER A 13 -0.37 14.66 -8.54
C SER A 13 0.86 14.58 -9.46
N MET A 14 2.07 14.46 -8.91
CA MET A 14 3.31 14.51 -9.67
C MET A 14 4.39 13.62 -9.04
N PRO A 15 5.33 13.09 -9.85
CA PRO A 15 6.46 12.35 -9.32
C PRO A 15 7.42 13.27 -8.58
N THR A 16 8.09 12.71 -7.57
CA THR A 16 9.26 13.30 -6.92
C THR A 16 10.47 12.39 -7.10
N ALA A 17 11.65 12.82 -6.65
CA ALA A 17 12.83 11.95 -6.64
C ALA A 17 12.65 10.69 -5.78
N ARG A 18 11.76 10.73 -4.77
CA ARG A 18 11.59 9.67 -3.77
C ARG A 18 10.29 8.88 -3.89
N ARG A 19 9.25 9.48 -4.48
CA ARG A 19 7.90 8.89 -4.61
C ARG A 19 7.37 9.06 -6.03
N ALA A 20 7.03 7.96 -6.67
CA ALA A 20 6.28 7.93 -7.92
C ALA A 20 4.79 8.23 -7.68
N PRO A 21 4.02 8.61 -8.71
CA PRO A 21 2.57 8.82 -8.57
C PRO A 21 1.82 7.49 -8.49
N ALA A 22 0.50 7.56 -8.26
CA ALA A 22 -0.34 6.45 -7.81
C ALA A 22 -0.21 5.15 -8.63
N ALA A 23 0.29 4.11 -7.97
CA ALA A 23 0.23 2.73 -8.45
C ALA A 23 0.37 1.76 -7.28
N LEU A 24 -0.52 0.79 -7.20
CA LEU A 24 -0.60 -0.16 -6.10
C LEU A 24 -0.87 -1.55 -6.65
N LEU A 25 0.03 -2.50 -6.39
CA LEU A 25 -0.16 -3.88 -6.84
C LEU A 25 -0.63 -4.73 -5.68
N LEU A 26 -1.83 -5.29 -5.78
CA LEU A 26 -2.31 -6.32 -4.86
C LEU A 26 -1.90 -7.69 -5.39
N ARG A 27 -1.28 -8.50 -4.54
CA ARG A 27 -0.92 -9.90 -4.84
C ARG A 27 -1.75 -10.82 -3.97
N ARG A 28 -2.51 -11.71 -4.61
CA ARG A 28 -3.28 -12.75 -3.93
C ARG A 28 -2.91 -14.10 -4.52
N GLY A 29 -2.06 -14.86 -3.82
CA GLY A 29 -1.44 -16.07 -4.38
C GLY A 29 -0.73 -15.79 -5.72
N GLY A 30 -1.21 -16.39 -6.80
CA GLY A 30 -0.70 -16.16 -8.16
C GLY A 30 -1.23 -14.89 -8.84
N GLU A 31 -2.33 -14.33 -8.36
CA GLU A 31 -3.02 -13.20 -9.00
C GLU A 31 -2.31 -11.87 -8.74
N ARG A 32 -2.40 -10.98 -9.74
CA ARG A 32 -1.73 -9.67 -9.77
C ARG A 32 -2.74 -8.62 -10.24
N LEU A 33 -3.32 -7.90 -9.28
CA LEU A 33 -4.33 -6.87 -9.54
C LEU A 33 -3.69 -5.50 -9.36
N LEU A 34 -3.59 -4.73 -10.45
CA LEU A 34 -2.97 -3.41 -10.41
C LEU A 34 -4.05 -2.34 -10.22
N PHE A 35 -3.97 -1.57 -9.14
CA PHE A 35 -4.81 -0.41 -8.87
C PHE A 35 -4.04 0.85 -9.24
N ASP A 36 -4.63 1.60 -10.18
CA ASP A 36 -4.04 2.73 -10.88
C ASP A 36 -2.72 2.42 -11.62
N CYS A 37 -2.44 3.21 -12.63
CA CYS A 37 -1.26 3.06 -13.47
C CYS A 37 -0.74 4.43 -13.90
N ALA A 38 -0.22 5.18 -12.92
CA ALA A 38 0.47 6.44 -13.13
C ALA A 38 1.64 6.36 -14.11
N GLU A 39 2.09 7.53 -14.58
CA GLU A 39 3.37 7.65 -15.28
C GLU A 39 4.50 6.95 -14.51
N GLY A 40 5.29 6.14 -15.20
CA GLY A 40 6.45 5.45 -14.60
C GLY A 40 6.12 4.12 -13.92
N THR A 41 4.85 3.71 -13.79
CA THR A 41 4.44 2.45 -13.14
C THR A 41 5.23 1.23 -13.65
N GLN A 42 5.38 1.07 -14.97
CA GLN A 42 6.17 -0.05 -15.52
C GLN A 42 7.65 -0.04 -15.10
N ARG A 43 8.24 1.13 -14.85
CA ARG A 43 9.61 1.27 -14.35
C ARG A 43 9.67 0.92 -12.87
N GLN A 44 8.69 1.36 -12.08
CA GLN A 44 8.58 0.99 -10.67
C GLN A 44 8.44 -0.53 -10.52
N LEU A 45 7.58 -1.16 -11.33
CA LEU A 45 7.47 -2.62 -11.42
C LEU A 45 8.84 -3.28 -11.69
N GLN A 46 9.60 -2.79 -12.69
CA GLN A 46 10.94 -3.32 -12.99
C GLN A 46 11.98 -3.09 -11.88
N ARG A 47 11.84 -2.04 -11.07
CA ARG A 47 12.71 -1.76 -9.91
C ARG A 47 12.33 -2.58 -8.68
N SER A 48 11.07 -3.01 -8.61
CA SER A 48 10.55 -3.85 -7.54
C SER A 48 10.99 -5.31 -7.68
N SER A 49 10.87 -6.09 -6.61
CA SER A 49 11.04 -7.55 -6.60
C SER A 49 9.99 -8.28 -7.43
N VAL A 50 8.90 -7.61 -7.81
CA VAL A 50 7.84 -8.17 -8.66
C VAL A 50 8.32 -8.30 -10.12
N GLY A 51 9.20 -7.40 -10.57
CA GLY A 51 9.49 -7.23 -11.99
C GLY A 51 8.27 -6.71 -12.75
N LEU A 52 8.24 -6.94 -14.07
CA LEU A 52 7.10 -6.57 -14.93
C LEU A 52 6.35 -7.85 -15.35
N PRO A 53 5.44 -8.37 -14.49
CA PRO A 53 4.69 -9.58 -14.78
C PRO A 53 3.64 -9.34 -15.88
N GLU A 54 3.03 -10.42 -16.37
CA GLU A 54 1.85 -10.33 -17.22
C GLU A 54 0.65 -9.92 -16.37
N ILE A 55 0.44 -8.61 -16.24
CA ILE A 55 -0.73 -8.07 -15.53
C ILE A 55 -1.95 -8.24 -16.42
N GLU A 56 -2.94 -8.98 -15.96
CA GLU A 56 -4.18 -9.27 -16.69
C GLU A 56 -5.28 -8.27 -16.37
N GLU A 57 -5.33 -7.76 -15.14
CA GLU A 57 -6.39 -6.88 -14.66
C GLU A 57 -5.81 -5.59 -14.07
N ILE A 58 -6.33 -4.46 -14.54
CA ILE A 58 -5.99 -3.12 -14.06
C ILE A 58 -7.29 -2.43 -13.64
N PHE A 59 -7.29 -1.82 -12.46
CA PHE A 59 -8.43 -1.13 -11.86
C PHE A 59 -8.09 0.34 -11.68
N LEU A 60 -8.77 1.22 -12.41
CA LEU A 60 -8.56 2.66 -12.34
C LEU A 60 -9.56 3.26 -11.37
N THR A 61 -9.08 3.92 -10.33
CA THR A 61 -9.93 4.62 -9.36
C THR A 61 -10.63 5.79 -10.04
N HIS A 62 -9.88 6.59 -10.79
CA HIS A 62 -10.41 7.69 -11.60
C HIS A 62 -9.45 8.04 -12.76
N LEU A 63 -9.83 9.04 -13.57
CA LEU A 63 -9.18 9.32 -14.86
C LEU A 63 -8.26 10.54 -14.84
N HIS A 64 -7.79 10.99 -13.68
CA HIS A 64 -6.73 12.01 -13.63
C HIS A 64 -5.40 11.45 -14.13
N ALA A 65 -4.56 12.36 -14.63
CA ALA A 65 -3.35 12.03 -15.35
C ALA A 65 -2.38 11.18 -14.53
N ASP A 66 -2.21 11.52 -13.26
CA ASP A 66 -1.35 10.84 -12.31
C ASP A 66 -1.87 9.46 -11.87
N HIS A 67 -3.02 9.00 -12.37
CA HIS A 67 -3.53 7.65 -12.18
C HIS A 67 -3.55 6.82 -13.48
N VAL A 68 -3.40 7.43 -14.66
CA VAL A 68 -3.61 6.73 -15.96
C VAL A 68 -2.48 6.87 -16.97
N LEU A 69 -1.58 7.86 -16.84
CA LEU A 69 -0.58 8.17 -17.88
C LEU A 69 0.46 7.06 -18.12
N GLY A 70 0.58 6.08 -17.22
CA GLY A 70 1.45 4.91 -17.43
C GLY A 70 0.88 3.87 -18.38
N LEU A 71 -0.45 3.85 -18.58
CA LEU A 71 -1.13 2.81 -19.34
C LEU A 71 -0.63 2.70 -20.79
N PRO A 72 -0.52 3.79 -21.59
CA PRO A 72 -0.14 3.65 -22.99
C PRO A 72 1.23 3.01 -23.16
N GLY A 73 2.20 3.46 -22.36
CA GLY A 73 3.54 2.90 -22.37
C GLY A 73 3.57 1.45 -21.89
N MET A 74 2.83 1.11 -20.84
CA MET A 74 2.87 -0.24 -20.27
C MET A 74 2.22 -1.28 -21.19
N LEU A 75 1.06 -0.95 -21.76
CA LEU A 75 0.39 -1.79 -22.76
C LEU A 75 1.29 -2.00 -23.98
N LYS A 76 1.97 -0.94 -24.45
CA LYS A 76 2.90 -1.10 -25.57
C LYS A 76 4.10 -1.98 -25.21
N THR A 77 4.64 -1.84 -24.00
CA THR A 77 5.71 -2.71 -23.50
C THR A 77 5.31 -4.18 -23.49
N PHE A 78 4.09 -4.52 -23.05
CA PHE A 78 3.61 -5.90 -23.11
C PHE A 78 3.56 -6.43 -24.56
N ALA A 79 3.08 -5.61 -25.49
CA ALA A 79 3.06 -5.98 -26.92
C ALA A 79 4.48 -6.20 -27.47
N LEU A 80 5.43 -5.33 -27.12
CA LEU A 80 6.84 -5.44 -27.54
C LEU A 80 7.57 -6.62 -26.91
N ARG A 81 7.06 -7.15 -25.79
CA ARG A 81 7.54 -8.39 -25.17
C ARG A 81 6.90 -9.65 -25.76
N GLY A 82 6.07 -9.52 -26.79
CA GLY A 82 5.47 -10.66 -27.50
C GLY A 82 4.26 -11.27 -26.81
N ARG A 83 3.57 -10.53 -25.91
CA ARG A 83 2.31 -10.99 -25.33
C ARG A 83 1.25 -11.18 -26.40
N GLU A 84 0.59 -12.34 -26.44
CA GLU A 84 -0.53 -12.62 -27.34
C GLU A 84 -1.80 -12.98 -26.56
N GLU A 85 -1.65 -13.82 -25.52
CA GLU A 85 -2.68 -14.15 -24.53
C GLU A 85 -1.99 -14.41 -23.18
N PRO A 86 -2.70 -14.27 -22.05
CA PRO A 86 -4.05 -13.72 -21.94
C PRO A 86 -4.10 -12.21 -22.24
N GLY A 87 -5.25 -11.70 -22.65
CA GLY A 87 -5.49 -10.26 -22.82
C GLY A 87 -5.37 -9.44 -21.54
N VAL A 88 -5.53 -8.12 -21.66
CA VAL A 88 -5.60 -7.17 -20.53
C VAL A 88 -7.02 -6.63 -20.42
N THR A 89 -7.60 -6.68 -19.23
CA THR A 89 -8.85 -6.01 -18.89
C THR A 89 -8.57 -4.80 -18.02
N VAL A 90 -9.05 -3.63 -18.45
CA VAL A 90 -8.99 -2.39 -17.68
C VAL A 90 -10.39 -2.06 -17.20
N TYR A 91 -10.55 -2.11 -15.89
CA TYR A 91 -11.73 -1.66 -15.16
C TYR A 91 -11.55 -0.20 -14.77
N GLY A 92 -12.61 0.60 -14.82
CA GLY A 92 -12.55 1.98 -14.35
C GLY A 92 -13.94 2.62 -14.29
N PRO A 93 -14.04 3.88 -13.85
CA PRO A 93 -15.33 4.57 -13.82
C PRO A 93 -15.81 4.91 -15.23
N ARG A 94 -17.05 5.38 -15.30
CA ARG A 94 -17.61 6.01 -16.50
C ARG A 94 -16.63 7.02 -17.11
N GLY A 95 -16.40 6.89 -18.42
CA GLY A 95 -15.43 7.69 -19.17
C GLY A 95 -14.18 6.90 -19.55
N ALA A 96 -13.93 5.75 -18.93
CA ALA A 96 -12.76 4.92 -19.26
C ALA A 96 -12.79 4.47 -20.73
N ARG A 97 -13.95 4.07 -21.28
CA ARG A 97 -14.05 3.69 -22.70
C ARG A 97 -13.75 4.85 -23.64
N GLU A 98 -14.19 6.05 -23.28
CA GLU A 98 -13.93 7.27 -24.05
C GLU A 98 -12.45 7.64 -24.03
N LEU A 99 -11.81 7.63 -22.86
CA LEU A 99 -10.36 7.83 -22.70
C LEU A 99 -9.57 6.86 -23.60
N PHE A 100 -9.89 5.57 -23.55
CA PHE A 100 -9.23 4.57 -24.39
C PHE A 100 -9.51 4.75 -25.89
N GLY A 101 -10.67 5.33 -26.25
CA GLY A 101 -10.95 5.80 -27.60
C GLY A 101 -9.93 6.83 -28.08
N TYR A 102 -9.59 7.82 -27.24
CA TYR A 102 -8.56 8.82 -27.53
C TYR A 102 -7.13 8.26 -27.51
N LEU A 103 -6.85 7.25 -26.68
CA LEU A 103 -5.53 6.62 -26.59
C LEU A 103 -5.25 5.64 -27.74
N LYS A 104 -6.29 5.11 -28.40
CA LYS A 104 -6.16 4.10 -29.46
C LYS A 104 -5.14 4.43 -30.56
N PRO A 105 -5.08 5.68 -31.10
CA PRO A 105 -4.06 6.03 -32.09
C PRO A 105 -2.62 5.95 -31.56
N PHE A 106 -2.40 6.25 -30.28
CA PHE A 106 -1.10 6.18 -29.63
C PHE A 106 -0.67 4.73 -29.34
N LEU A 107 -1.61 3.87 -28.95
CA LEU A 107 -1.36 2.44 -28.71
C LEU A 107 -1.00 1.70 -30.00
N GLY A 108 -1.64 2.08 -31.11
CA GLY A 108 -1.57 1.37 -32.38
C GLY A 108 -2.15 -0.04 -32.27
N ARG A 109 -1.60 -0.99 -33.03
CA ARG A 109 -2.00 -2.40 -32.92
C ARG A 109 -1.40 -3.03 -31.66
N LEU A 110 -2.27 -3.62 -30.83
CA LEU A 110 -1.91 -4.55 -29.77
C LEU A 110 -2.15 -5.99 -30.28
N PRO A 111 -1.20 -6.93 -30.10
CA PRO A 111 -1.33 -8.32 -30.53
C PRO A 111 -2.24 -9.16 -29.63
N TYR A 112 -2.53 -8.70 -28.42
CA TYR A 112 -3.40 -9.34 -27.43
C TYR A 112 -4.71 -8.57 -27.25
N PRO A 113 -5.79 -9.20 -26.74
CA PRO A 113 -7.06 -8.52 -26.46
C PRO A 113 -6.91 -7.44 -25.39
N LEU A 114 -7.46 -6.25 -25.64
CA LEU A 114 -7.61 -5.19 -24.65
C LEU A 114 -9.10 -4.92 -24.43
N THR A 115 -9.59 -5.22 -23.23
CA THR A 115 -11.00 -5.06 -22.85
C THR A 115 -11.15 -3.90 -21.88
N ILE A 116 -12.07 -2.98 -22.13
CA ILE A 116 -12.35 -1.85 -21.23
C ILE A 116 -13.75 -2.02 -20.64
N VAL A 117 -13.81 -2.14 -19.32
CA VAL A 117 -15.04 -2.32 -18.54
C VAL A 117 -15.25 -1.09 -17.67
N GLU A 118 -16.36 -0.41 -17.88
CA GLU A 118 -16.81 0.65 -16.98
C GLU A 118 -17.62 0.02 -15.86
N LEU A 119 -17.26 0.34 -14.62
CA LEU A 119 -17.91 -0.15 -13.41
C LEU A 119 -18.72 0.97 -12.76
N GLU A 120 -19.76 0.59 -12.04
CA GLU A 120 -20.56 1.48 -11.20
C GLU A 120 -20.45 1.09 -9.71
N PRO A 121 -20.58 2.05 -8.78
CA PRO A 121 -20.66 1.73 -7.36
C PRO A 121 -21.76 0.72 -7.03
N GLY A 122 -21.43 -0.28 -6.21
CA GLY A 122 -22.37 -1.32 -5.77
C GLY A 122 -22.46 -2.53 -6.72
N GLU A 123 -21.74 -2.51 -7.85
CA GLU A 123 -21.51 -3.73 -8.62
C GLU A 123 -20.61 -4.71 -7.85
N THR A 124 -20.55 -5.95 -8.33
CA THR A 124 -19.72 -7.00 -7.74
C THR A 124 -19.06 -7.82 -8.83
N LEU A 125 -17.75 -7.98 -8.72
CA LEU A 125 -16.94 -8.82 -9.59
C LEU A 125 -16.62 -10.12 -8.84
N GLU A 126 -17.40 -11.16 -9.11
CA GLU A 126 -17.23 -12.49 -8.50
C GLU A 126 -15.92 -13.15 -8.96
N ARG A 127 -15.17 -13.73 -8.01
CA ARG A 127 -13.86 -14.39 -8.24
C ARG A 127 -13.75 -15.71 -7.45
N GLY A 128 -14.85 -16.45 -7.35
CA GLY A 128 -14.88 -17.77 -6.72
C GLY A 128 -14.89 -17.68 -5.19
N ASP A 129 -13.72 -17.61 -4.56
CA ASP A 129 -13.56 -17.55 -3.10
C ASP A 129 -13.38 -16.12 -2.55
N TYR A 130 -13.49 -15.12 -3.43
CA TYR A 130 -13.52 -13.72 -3.09
C TYR A 130 -14.30 -12.93 -4.15
N ARG A 131 -14.53 -11.65 -3.87
CA ARG A 131 -15.12 -10.71 -4.81
C ARG A 131 -14.47 -9.33 -4.70
N LEU A 132 -14.57 -8.54 -5.77
CA LEU A 132 -14.23 -7.12 -5.77
C LEU A 132 -15.51 -6.30 -5.87
N GLU A 133 -15.68 -5.35 -4.95
CA GLU A 133 -16.82 -4.45 -4.86
C GLU A 133 -16.34 -3.01 -5.13
N PRO A 134 -16.56 -2.45 -6.33
CA PRO A 134 -16.41 -1.02 -6.54
C PRO A 134 -17.41 -0.23 -5.69
N PHE A 135 -16.94 0.83 -5.04
CA PHE A 135 -17.77 1.70 -4.22
C PHE A 135 -17.55 3.17 -4.56
N ALA A 136 -18.56 4.00 -4.27
CA ALA A 136 -18.52 5.42 -4.57
C ALA A 136 -17.53 6.14 -3.65
N VAL A 137 -16.82 7.13 -4.19
CA VAL A 137 -15.96 8.07 -3.44
C VAL A 137 -16.26 9.51 -3.85
N ASP A 138 -15.74 10.49 -3.13
CA ASP A 138 -16.08 11.90 -3.32
C ASP A 138 -14.89 12.71 -3.84
N HIS A 139 -14.73 12.80 -5.16
CA HIS A 139 -13.53 13.39 -5.79
C HIS A 139 -13.84 14.34 -6.97
N GLY A 140 -15.05 14.90 -7.06
CA GLY A 140 -15.45 15.90 -8.06
C GLY A 140 -15.55 15.41 -9.53
N VAL A 141 -15.00 14.25 -9.84
CA VAL A 141 -15.12 13.51 -11.11
C VAL A 141 -15.69 12.11 -10.86
N PRO A 142 -16.12 11.36 -11.89
CA PRO A 142 -16.44 9.94 -11.73
C PRO A 142 -15.22 9.19 -11.16
N ALA A 143 -15.37 8.65 -9.95
CA ALA A 143 -14.33 8.00 -9.20
C ALA A 143 -14.88 6.81 -8.40
N LEU A 144 -14.04 5.80 -8.22
CA LEU A 144 -14.34 4.56 -7.53
C LEU A 144 -13.24 4.24 -6.52
N GLY A 145 -13.66 3.76 -5.35
CA GLY A 145 -12.83 2.89 -4.52
C GLY A 145 -13.13 1.43 -4.80
N TYR A 146 -12.30 0.53 -4.30
CA TYR A 146 -12.43 -0.92 -4.47
C TYR A 146 -12.28 -1.65 -3.15
N ALA A 147 -13.22 -2.53 -2.82
CA ALA A 147 -13.11 -3.45 -1.70
C ALA A 147 -12.88 -4.87 -2.20
N LEU A 148 -11.78 -5.50 -1.79
CA LEU A 148 -11.57 -6.94 -1.93
C LEU A 148 -12.12 -7.62 -0.69
N VAL A 149 -13.07 -8.53 -0.88
CA VAL A 149 -13.73 -9.28 0.20
C VAL A 149 -13.57 -10.76 -0.06
N GLU A 150 -12.78 -11.45 0.76
CA GLU A 150 -12.70 -12.91 0.73
C GLU A 150 -13.90 -13.51 1.47
N GLU A 151 -14.42 -14.61 0.93
CA GLU A 151 -15.51 -15.34 1.57
C GLU A 151 -15.08 -15.98 2.89
N GLU A 152 -16.06 -16.27 3.73
CA GLU A 152 -15.80 -17.04 4.95
C GLU A 152 -15.27 -18.42 4.59
N ARG A 153 -14.29 -18.86 5.38
CA ARG A 153 -13.70 -20.18 5.25
C ARG A 153 -14.40 -21.14 6.21
N PRO A 154 -14.60 -22.40 5.80
CA PRO A 154 -15.11 -23.42 6.69
C PRO A 154 -14.28 -23.52 7.98
N GLY A 155 -14.94 -23.92 9.07
CA GLY A 155 -14.28 -24.12 10.35
C GLY A 155 -13.15 -25.14 10.30
N ARG A 156 -12.35 -25.18 11.37
CA ARG A 156 -11.31 -26.20 11.51
C ARG A 156 -11.99 -27.56 11.65
N PHE A 157 -11.54 -28.54 10.86
CA PHE A 157 -12.01 -29.92 10.98
C PHE A 157 -11.65 -30.51 12.34
N ASP A 158 -12.65 -31.06 13.02
CA ASP A 158 -12.50 -31.85 14.23
C ASP A 158 -12.36 -33.32 13.85
N VAL A 159 -11.11 -33.79 13.90
CA VAL A 159 -10.74 -35.17 13.55
C VAL A 159 -11.36 -36.15 14.54
N ASP A 160 -11.39 -35.80 15.83
CA ASP A 160 -11.85 -36.69 16.90
C ASP A 160 -13.38 -36.85 16.83
N ALA A 161 -14.11 -35.77 16.56
CA ALA A 161 -15.56 -35.81 16.32
C ALA A 161 -15.90 -36.68 15.09
N ALA A 162 -15.17 -36.50 13.98
CA ALA A 162 -15.37 -37.28 12.78
C ALA A 162 -15.06 -38.78 12.97
N ASP A 163 -14.00 -39.10 13.72
CA ASP A 163 -13.65 -40.47 14.11
C ASP A 163 -14.76 -41.10 14.97
N ALA A 164 -15.29 -40.35 15.94
CA ALA A 164 -16.38 -40.81 16.80
C ALA A 164 -17.70 -41.07 16.04
N LEU A 165 -17.93 -40.32 14.95
CA LEU A 165 -19.08 -40.49 14.05
C LEU A 165 -18.83 -41.55 12.95
N GLY A 166 -17.66 -42.18 12.93
CA GLY A 166 -17.34 -43.24 11.96
C GLY A 166 -17.02 -42.72 10.55
N VAL A 167 -16.71 -41.43 10.38
CA VAL A 167 -16.33 -40.86 9.09
C VAL A 167 -14.90 -41.30 8.73
N PRO A 168 -14.68 -42.08 7.67
CA PRO A 168 -13.35 -42.55 7.33
C PRO A 168 -12.41 -41.40 6.91
N PRO A 169 -11.08 -41.53 7.10
CA PRO A 169 -10.14 -40.60 6.51
C PRO A 169 -10.17 -40.72 4.98
N GLY A 170 -10.35 -39.60 4.28
CA GLY A 170 -10.39 -39.60 2.82
C GLY A 170 -11.37 -38.60 2.22
N PRO A 171 -12.00 -38.92 1.07
CA PRO A 171 -12.85 -37.99 0.33
C PRO A 171 -14.06 -37.50 1.13
N GLU A 172 -14.60 -38.31 2.03
CA GLU A 172 -15.74 -37.97 2.90
C GLU A 172 -15.44 -36.74 3.75
N ARG A 173 -14.27 -36.70 4.40
CA ARG A 173 -13.86 -35.55 5.20
C ARG A 173 -13.64 -34.31 4.34
N LYS A 174 -13.20 -34.46 3.09
CA LYS A 174 -13.05 -33.33 2.16
C LYS A 174 -14.40 -32.75 1.75
N ILE A 175 -15.40 -33.61 1.53
CA ILE A 175 -16.79 -33.20 1.22
C ILE A 175 -17.36 -32.42 2.41
N LEU A 176 -17.25 -32.97 3.64
CA LEU A 176 -17.66 -32.30 4.87
C LEU A 176 -16.93 -30.97 5.08
N GLN A 177 -15.61 -30.94 4.88
CA GLN A 177 -14.80 -29.72 4.96
C GLN A 177 -15.21 -28.67 3.92
N GLY A 178 -15.76 -29.10 2.78
CA GLY A 178 -16.32 -28.25 1.73
C GLY A 178 -17.72 -27.72 2.02
N GLY A 179 -18.37 -28.19 3.10
CA GLY A 179 -19.71 -27.75 3.50
C GLY A 179 -20.84 -28.67 3.02
N ASP A 180 -20.53 -29.82 2.42
CA ASP A 180 -21.53 -30.77 1.94
C ASP A 180 -21.67 -31.97 2.92
N PRO A 181 -22.89 -32.49 3.16
CA PRO A 181 -23.10 -33.66 4.00
C PRO A 181 -22.62 -34.95 3.32
N VAL A 182 -22.31 -35.97 4.13
CA VAL A 182 -21.89 -37.29 3.64
C VAL A 182 -22.76 -38.39 4.23
N THR A 183 -23.17 -39.33 3.38
CA THR A 183 -23.83 -40.57 3.81
C THR A 183 -22.80 -41.69 3.94
N LEU A 184 -22.73 -42.30 5.12
CA LEU A 184 -21.84 -43.41 5.46
C LEU A 184 -22.37 -44.76 4.96
N PRO A 185 -21.53 -45.81 4.89
CA PRO A 185 -21.94 -47.14 4.40
C PRO A 185 -23.07 -47.81 5.20
N ASP A 186 -23.24 -47.44 6.47
CA ASP A 186 -24.33 -47.90 7.34
C ASP A 186 -25.64 -47.09 7.15
N GLY A 187 -25.62 -46.08 6.28
CA GLY A 187 -26.75 -45.20 5.99
C GLY A 187 -26.84 -43.96 6.89
N ALA A 188 -25.96 -43.79 7.88
CA ALA A 188 -25.92 -42.58 8.68
C ALA A 188 -25.51 -41.36 7.82
N VAL A 189 -26.11 -40.20 8.07
CA VAL A 189 -25.73 -38.93 7.41
C VAL A 189 -25.00 -38.09 8.43
N VAL A 190 -23.78 -37.68 8.09
CA VAL A 190 -22.99 -36.74 8.88
C VAL A 190 -23.01 -35.39 8.18
N THR A 191 -23.23 -34.33 8.95
CA THR A 191 -23.28 -32.95 8.47
C THR A 191 -22.00 -32.19 8.83
N PRO A 192 -21.63 -31.13 8.08
CA PRO A 192 -20.44 -30.33 8.39
C PRO A 192 -20.43 -29.77 9.81
N ASP A 193 -21.58 -29.30 10.32
CA ASP A 193 -21.68 -28.68 11.65
C ASP A 193 -21.35 -29.65 12.81
N GLU A 194 -21.41 -30.97 12.58
CA GLU A 194 -21.04 -31.99 13.57
C GLU A 194 -19.53 -32.22 13.67
N VAL A 195 -18.76 -31.80 12.66
CA VAL A 195 -17.33 -32.06 12.55
C VAL A 195 -16.48 -30.82 12.24
N LEU A 196 -17.10 -29.65 12.11
CA LEU A 196 -16.42 -28.37 11.88
C LEU A 196 -16.60 -27.45 13.07
N GLY A 197 -15.52 -26.77 13.45
CA GLY A 197 -15.59 -25.61 14.35
C GLY A 197 -16.32 -24.41 13.72
N PRO A 198 -16.36 -23.25 14.41
CA PRO A 198 -16.98 -22.04 13.87
C PRO A 198 -16.32 -21.62 12.54
N ALA A 199 -17.11 -21.01 11.66
CA ALA A 199 -16.63 -20.39 10.44
C ALA A 199 -15.49 -19.40 10.74
N ARG A 200 -14.52 -19.32 9.83
CA ARG A 200 -13.35 -18.47 9.97
C ARG A 200 -13.46 -17.33 8.98
N PRO A 201 -13.36 -16.07 9.42
CA PRO A 201 -13.52 -14.94 8.52
C PRO A 201 -12.49 -14.97 7.39
N GLY A 202 -12.94 -14.51 6.22
CA GLY A 202 -12.06 -14.09 5.14
C GLY A 202 -11.33 -12.78 5.49
N ARG A 203 -10.47 -12.31 4.59
CA ARG A 203 -9.81 -11.01 4.70
C ARG A 203 -10.57 -9.95 3.91
N LYS A 204 -10.48 -8.71 4.36
CA LYS A 204 -11.07 -7.56 3.66
C LYS A 204 -10.08 -6.41 3.53
N ILE A 205 -9.93 -5.88 2.31
CA ILE A 205 -9.08 -4.73 2.00
C ILE A 205 -9.95 -3.69 1.28
N ALA A 206 -9.89 -2.43 1.70
CA ALA A 206 -10.51 -1.31 0.99
C ALA A 206 -9.43 -0.34 0.48
N ILE A 207 -9.54 0.06 -0.78
CA ILE A 207 -8.65 1.02 -1.46
C ILE A 207 -9.51 2.16 -1.97
N THR A 208 -9.26 3.40 -1.52
CA THR A 208 -10.16 4.51 -1.85
C THR A 208 -9.91 5.14 -3.21
N GLY A 209 -8.66 5.15 -3.68
CA GLY A 209 -8.23 6.18 -4.63
C GLY A 209 -8.30 7.57 -3.98
N ASP A 210 -8.46 8.60 -4.81
CA ASP A 210 -8.60 9.97 -4.33
C ASP A 210 -10.04 10.23 -3.90
N THR A 211 -10.21 10.88 -2.75
CA THR A 211 -11.50 11.16 -2.13
C THR A 211 -11.37 12.19 -0.99
N ALA A 212 -12.36 13.07 -0.90
CA ALA A 212 -12.73 13.72 0.35
C ALA A 212 -13.29 12.68 1.35
N PRO A 213 -13.33 12.99 2.66
CA PRO A 213 -13.88 12.08 3.67
C PRO A 213 -15.35 11.75 3.37
N SER A 214 -15.67 10.48 3.15
CA SER A 214 -16.99 10.07 2.67
C SER A 214 -17.62 8.96 3.52
N PRO A 215 -18.93 9.03 3.83
CA PRO A 215 -19.68 7.94 4.46
C PRO A 215 -19.64 6.63 3.67
N SER A 216 -19.56 6.70 2.34
CA SER A 216 -19.47 5.50 1.49
C SER A 216 -18.17 4.73 1.75
N VAL A 217 -17.07 5.44 2.00
CA VAL A 217 -15.78 4.83 2.40
C VAL A 217 -15.94 4.13 3.75
N ILE A 218 -16.61 4.76 4.71
CA ILE A 218 -16.86 4.15 6.03
C ILE A 218 -17.64 2.84 5.88
N GLN A 219 -18.70 2.84 5.07
CA GLN A 219 -19.52 1.65 4.82
C GLN A 219 -18.73 0.56 4.10
N ALA A 220 -18.01 0.91 3.03
CA ALA A 220 -17.24 -0.05 2.25
C ALA A 220 -16.08 -0.64 3.05
N ALA A 221 -15.40 0.17 3.87
CA ALA A 221 -14.28 -0.25 4.70
C ALA A 221 -14.70 -0.88 6.04
N HIS A 222 -16.01 -0.98 6.35
CA HIS A 222 -16.47 -1.48 7.64
C HIS A 222 -15.87 -2.87 7.95
N HIS A 223 -15.20 -3.00 9.10
CA HIS A 223 -14.42 -4.15 9.55
C HIS A 223 -13.34 -4.65 8.56
N ALA A 224 -12.79 -3.77 7.72
CA ALA A 224 -11.67 -4.14 6.86
C ALA A 224 -10.41 -4.43 7.70
N ASP A 225 -9.64 -5.43 7.29
CA ASP A 225 -8.30 -5.65 7.86
C ASP A 225 -7.40 -4.47 7.50
N LEU A 226 -7.49 -3.98 6.26
CA LEU A 226 -6.69 -2.88 5.77
C LEU A 226 -7.55 -1.86 5.01
N LEU A 227 -7.40 -0.59 5.37
CA LEU A 227 -7.86 0.54 4.58
C LEU A 227 -6.64 1.30 4.01
N VAL A 228 -6.53 1.34 2.69
CA VAL A 228 -5.61 2.21 1.97
C VAL A 228 -6.37 3.48 1.60
N HIS A 229 -6.05 4.58 2.27
CA HIS A 229 -6.71 5.87 2.10
C HIS A 229 -5.71 6.92 1.65
N GLU A 230 -6.13 7.85 0.79
CA GLU A 230 -5.32 9.04 0.53
C GLU A 230 -5.18 9.91 1.79
N ALA A 231 -4.04 10.58 1.93
CA ALA A 231 -3.86 11.66 2.89
C ALA A 231 -2.97 12.73 2.25
N THR A 232 -3.52 13.36 1.22
CA THR A 232 -2.80 14.37 0.44
C THR A 232 -2.27 15.49 1.33
N PHE A 233 -3.03 15.86 2.37
CA PHE A 233 -2.75 17.03 3.20
C PHE A 233 -2.56 16.71 4.68
N ALA A 234 -1.75 17.52 5.34
CA ALA A 234 -1.73 17.61 6.80
C ALA A 234 -2.89 18.49 7.29
N GLY A 235 -3.16 18.47 8.60
CA GLY A 235 -4.32 19.12 9.21
C GLY A 235 -4.40 20.63 8.99
N GLU A 236 -3.26 21.31 8.86
CA GLU A 236 -3.15 22.72 8.54
C GLU A 236 -3.70 23.08 7.15
N ASP A 237 -3.66 22.14 6.20
CA ASP A 237 -4.09 22.32 4.80
C ASP A 237 -5.54 21.86 4.57
N LYS A 238 -6.36 21.79 5.63
CA LYS A 238 -7.74 21.28 5.58
C LYS A 238 -8.65 22.01 4.59
N GLU A 239 -8.51 23.33 4.47
CA GLU A 239 -9.30 24.11 3.51
C GLU A 239 -8.96 23.71 2.08
N ARG A 240 -7.66 23.57 1.79
CA ARG A 240 -7.19 23.11 0.50
C ARG A 240 -7.67 21.69 0.19
N ALA A 241 -7.59 20.78 1.15
CA ALA A 241 -8.11 19.42 1.01
C ALA A 241 -9.56 19.43 0.52
N ARG A 242 -10.41 20.25 1.13
CA ARG A 242 -11.83 20.42 0.73
C ARG A 242 -11.99 21.02 -0.65
N GLU A 243 -11.23 22.08 -0.98
CA GLU A 243 -11.30 22.73 -2.29
C GLU A 243 -10.94 21.78 -3.44
N THR A 244 -10.00 20.87 -3.19
CA THR A 244 -9.52 19.89 -4.17
C THR A 244 -10.17 18.52 -4.03
N MET A 245 -11.17 18.35 -3.16
CA MET A 245 -11.86 17.08 -2.91
C MET A 245 -10.91 15.92 -2.53
N HIS A 246 -10.00 16.22 -1.61
CA HIS A 246 -9.01 15.32 -1.00
C HIS A 246 -9.21 15.24 0.52
N ALA A 247 -8.43 14.39 1.19
CA ALA A 247 -8.49 14.21 2.64
C ALA A 247 -7.21 14.69 3.35
N THR A 248 -7.39 15.15 4.59
CA THR A 248 -6.28 15.26 5.54
C THR A 248 -6.00 13.93 6.23
N ALA A 249 -4.79 13.74 6.76
CA ALA A 249 -4.46 12.54 7.56
C ALA A 249 -5.38 12.34 8.77
N VAL A 250 -5.78 13.42 9.45
CA VAL A 250 -6.72 13.37 10.58
C VAL A 250 -8.10 12.88 10.12
N GLU A 251 -8.59 13.34 8.98
CA GLU A 251 -9.89 12.91 8.45
C GLU A 251 -9.86 11.46 7.96
N ALA A 252 -8.79 11.03 7.29
CA ALA A 252 -8.59 9.63 6.93
C ALA A 252 -8.58 8.73 8.19
N ALA A 253 -7.94 9.17 9.28
CA ALA A 253 -7.95 8.48 10.56
C ALA A 253 -9.34 8.43 11.22
N GLN A 254 -10.15 9.48 11.07
CA GLN A 254 -11.54 9.48 11.53
C GLN A 254 -12.39 8.46 10.76
N VAL A 255 -12.22 8.39 9.44
CA VAL A 255 -12.88 7.38 8.59
C VAL A 255 -12.48 5.98 9.03
N ALA A 256 -11.19 5.72 9.21
CA ALA A 256 -10.68 4.43 9.68
C ALA A 256 -11.27 4.01 11.04
N LYS A 257 -11.32 4.95 11.99
CA LYS A 257 -11.91 4.71 13.31
C LYS A 257 -13.41 4.40 13.24
N LEU A 258 -14.16 5.14 12.42
CA LEU A 258 -15.61 4.93 12.26
C LEU A 258 -15.93 3.62 11.52
N ALA A 259 -15.06 3.20 10.61
CA ALA A 259 -15.16 1.95 9.87
C ALA A 259 -14.67 0.73 10.68
N ASP A 260 -14.09 0.93 11.87
CA ASP A 260 -13.54 -0.14 12.71
C ASP A 260 -12.54 -1.04 11.95
N VAL A 261 -11.60 -0.41 11.23
CA VAL A 261 -10.56 -1.13 10.49
C VAL A 261 -9.42 -1.56 11.41
N ARG A 262 -8.64 -2.56 10.99
CA ARG A 262 -7.49 -3.04 11.80
C ARG A 262 -6.20 -2.26 11.53
N LEU A 263 -5.98 -1.80 10.30
CA LEU A 263 -4.83 -0.99 9.91
C LEU A 263 -5.22 0.08 8.88
N LEU A 264 -4.72 1.31 9.06
CA LEU A 264 -4.84 2.40 8.11
C LEU A 264 -3.48 2.64 7.43
N ALA A 265 -3.46 2.56 6.10
CA ALA A 265 -2.32 2.94 5.28
C ALA A 265 -2.59 4.25 4.53
N LEU A 266 -1.81 5.28 4.84
CA LEU A 266 -1.92 6.59 4.20
C LEU A 266 -1.00 6.66 2.98
N THR A 267 -1.57 6.98 1.82
CA THR A 267 -0.83 7.14 0.55
C THR A 267 -1.21 8.46 -0.13
N HIS A 268 -0.78 8.65 -1.37
CA HIS A 268 -1.07 9.84 -2.19
C HIS A 268 -0.66 11.11 -1.43
N VAL A 269 0.60 11.14 -1.00
CA VAL A 269 1.14 12.20 -0.15
C VAL A 269 1.56 13.39 -1.03
N SER A 270 1.10 14.60 -0.69
CA SER A 270 1.57 15.82 -1.34
C SER A 270 3.10 15.94 -1.24
N PRO A 271 3.80 16.31 -2.33
CA PRO A 271 5.23 16.57 -2.30
C PRO A 271 5.68 17.65 -1.29
N ARG A 272 4.74 18.44 -0.75
CA ARG A 272 4.99 19.51 0.23
C ARG A 272 4.87 19.03 1.67
N THR A 273 4.34 17.84 1.88
CA THR A 273 4.00 17.35 3.21
C THR A 273 5.02 16.33 3.68
N ILE A 274 5.39 16.41 4.95
CA ILE A 274 6.31 15.46 5.58
C ILE A 274 5.52 14.20 5.97
N PRO A 275 5.86 12.99 5.47
CA PRO A 275 5.10 11.77 5.78
C PRO A 275 5.03 11.44 7.28
N ALA A 276 6.06 11.77 8.04
CA ALA A 276 6.09 11.59 9.49
C ALA A 276 5.05 12.47 10.21
N GLU A 277 4.79 13.68 9.70
CA GLU A 277 3.73 14.56 10.18
C GLU A 277 2.36 13.92 10.02
N LEU A 278 2.06 13.44 8.80
CA LEU A 278 0.80 12.77 8.50
C LEU A 278 0.54 11.61 9.45
N LYS A 279 1.57 10.78 9.67
CA LYS A 279 1.48 9.65 10.60
C LYS A 279 1.15 10.12 12.00
N ARG A 280 1.92 11.08 12.54
CA ARG A 280 1.74 11.58 13.91
C ARG A 280 0.36 12.17 14.11
N GLN A 281 -0.14 12.97 13.16
CA GLN A 281 -1.46 13.55 13.22
C GLN A 281 -2.57 12.49 13.19
N ALA A 282 -2.48 11.52 12.29
CA ALA A 282 -3.45 10.42 12.21
C ALA A 282 -3.48 9.56 13.48
N GLU A 283 -2.32 9.29 14.09
CA GLU A 283 -2.19 8.50 15.32
C GLU A 283 -2.88 9.12 16.54
N THR A 284 -3.12 10.45 16.53
CA THR A 284 -3.92 11.10 17.58
C THR A 284 -5.39 10.65 17.58
N VAL A 285 -5.89 10.14 16.45
CA VAL A 285 -7.28 9.71 16.27
C VAL A 285 -7.39 8.18 16.21
N PHE A 286 -6.48 7.53 15.48
CA PHE A 286 -6.48 6.10 15.22
C PHE A 286 -5.06 5.55 15.36
N PRO A 287 -4.77 4.64 16.31
CA PRO A 287 -3.39 4.29 16.67
C PRO A 287 -2.66 3.39 15.64
N ALA A 288 -3.38 2.61 14.84
CA ALA A 288 -2.79 1.65 13.90
C ALA A 288 -2.60 2.28 12.52
N VAL A 289 -1.60 3.16 12.37
CA VAL A 289 -1.36 3.92 11.13
C VAL A 289 0.03 3.66 10.57
N VAL A 290 0.09 3.49 9.26
CA VAL A 290 1.33 3.46 8.48
C VAL A 290 1.28 4.42 7.30
N VAL A 291 2.45 4.90 6.87
CA VAL A 291 2.59 5.74 5.68
C VAL A 291 3.59 5.06 4.74
N PRO A 292 3.13 4.15 3.87
CA PRO A 292 4.02 3.39 3.00
C PRO A 292 4.86 4.29 2.09
N ARG A 293 6.07 3.85 1.80
CA ARG A 293 6.92 4.40 0.73
C ARG A 293 6.81 3.52 -0.49
N ASP A 294 7.32 4.02 -1.60
CA ASP A 294 7.54 3.19 -2.78
C ASP A 294 8.37 1.95 -2.39
N PHE A 295 7.91 0.79 -2.86
CA PHE A 295 8.41 -0.56 -2.61
C PHE A 295 8.22 -1.10 -1.19
N ASP A 296 7.59 -0.37 -0.27
CA ASP A 296 7.10 -0.99 0.94
C ASP A 296 5.94 -1.96 0.59
N THR A 297 5.78 -3.01 1.39
CA THR A 297 4.66 -3.95 1.27
C THR A 297 3.84 -4.01 2.53
N ILE A 298 2.54 -4.26 2.40
CA ILE A 298 1.69 -4.61 3.55
C ILE A 298 1.20 -6.03 3.37
N GLU A 299 1.62 -6.92 4.27
CA GLU A 299 1.13 -8.29 4.34
C GLU A 299 -0.19 -8.32 5.10
N VAL A 300 -1.19 -9.02 4.57
CA VAL A 300 -2.52 -9.18 5.16
C VAL A 300 -2.74 -10.66 5.48
N PRO A 301 -2.29 -11.13 6.67
CA PRO A 301 -2.53 -12.50 7.09
C PRO A 301 -4.01 -12.72 7.40
N PHE A 302 -4.46 -13.98 7.40
CA PHE A 302 -5.79 -14.29 7.92
C PHE A 302 -5.93 -13.81 9.37
N PRO A 303 -7.13 -13.38 9.83
CA PRO A 303 -7.30 -12.80 11.15
C PRO A 303 -6.75 -13.65 12.30
N GLU A 304 -6.87 -14.99 12.21
CA GLU A 304 -6.34 -15.90 13.23
C GLU A 304 -4.80 -16.00 13.26
N ARG A 305 -4.10 -15.48 12.25
CA ARG A 305 -2.63 -15.51 12.13
C ARG A 305 -1.97 -14.20 12.51
N GLY A 306 -2.71 -13.11 12.67
CA GLY A 306 -2.16 -11.81 13.06
C GLY A 306 -2.91 -10.62 12.48
N ALA A 307 -2.36 -9.44 12.75
CA ALA A 307 -2.80 -8.19 12.12
C ALA A 307 -2.00 -7.91 10.84
N PRO A 308 -2.50 -7.07 9.94
CA PRO A 308 -1.72 -6.60 8.80
C PRO A 308 -0.43 -5.92 9.24
N LEU A 309 0.65 -6.11 8.48
CA LEU A 309 1.98 -5.68 8.84
C LEU A 309 2.67 -4.98 7.67
N LEU A 310 3.21 -3.78 7.92
CA LEU A 310 4.09 -3.09 7.00
C LEU A 310 5.49 -3.73 7.02
N VAL A 311 5.95 -4.19 5.86
CA VAL A 311 7.30 -4.67 5.61
C VAL A 311 8.02 -3.61 4.76
N LYS A 312 8.89 -2.84 5.41
CA LYS A 312 9.66 -1.78 4.74
C LYS A 312 10.58 -2.37 3.67
N GLY A 313 10.48 -1.87 2.45
CA GLY A 313 11.24 -2.36 1.30
C GLY A 313 10.97 -3.82 0.91
N GLY A 314 9.89 -4.45 1.40
CA GLY A 314 9.58 -5.85 1.06
C GLY A 314 9.34 -6.10 -0.43
N GLY A 315 9.03 -5.02 -1.16
CA GLY A 315 8.86 -5.00 -2.61
C GLY A 315 10.11 -4.57 -3.37
N ALA A 316 11.26 -4.31 -2.74
CA ALA A 316 12.47 -3.90 -3.44
C ALA A 316 13.21 -5.11 -4.04
N ALA A 317 13.77 -4.98 -5.25
CA ALA A 317 14.49 -6.09 -5.89
C ALA A 317 15.77 -6.48 -5.11
N ALA A 318 15.89 -7.74 -4.70
CA ALA A 318 17.11 -8.25 -4.06
C ALA A 318 18.32 -8.09 -5.00
N GLY A 319 19.38 -7.43 -4.53
CA GLY A 319 20.59 -7.14 -5.32
C GLY A 319 20.55 -5.87 -6.15
N ARG A 320 19.44 -5.12 -6.10
CA ARG A 320 19.41 -3.68 -6.42
C ARG A 320 18.79 -2.99 -5.24
N SER A 321 19.62 -2.74 -4.21
CA SER A 321 19.22 -1.89 -3.08
C SER A 321 18.43 -0.71 -3.63
N ALA A 322 17.28 -0.44 -3.00
CA ALA A 322 16.59 0.81 -3.17
C ALA A 322 17.55 1.91 -2.70
N TYR A 323 18.38 2.42 -3.62
CA TYR A 323 19.56 3.23 -3.30
C TYR A 323 20.57 2.45 -2.41
N ASP A 324 21.78 2.26 -2.91
CA ASP A 324 22.92 1.80 -2.10
C ASP A 324 23.71 3.06 -1.74
N PRO A 325 23.58 3.63 -0.52
CA PRO A 325 24.38 4.78 -0.12
C PRO A 325 25.87 4.43 -0.05
N GLY A 326 26.23 3.15 0.02
CA GLY A 326 27.61 2.68 0.11
C GLY A 326 28.36 2.64 -1.22
N ALA A 327 27.67 2.82 -2.36
CA ALA A 327 28.32 2.94 -3.66
C ALA A 327 28.87 4.37 -3.86
N MET A 328 29.92 4.67 -3.09
CA MET A 328 30.62 5.96 -3.00
C MET A 328 29.70 7.12 -2.62
N SER A 329 29.14 7.06 -1.41
CA SER A 329 28.52 8.21 -0.75
C SER A 329 29.49 9.38 -0.74
N ARG A 330 29.10 10.49 -1.37
CA ARG A 330 29.77 11.77 -1.20
C ARG A 330 29.48 12.22 0.24
N MET A 331 30.53 12.40 1.03
CA MET A 331 30.41 12.97 2.36
C MET A 331 30.06 14.46 2.24
N ILE A 332 29.04 14.91 2.95
CA ILE A 332 28.57 16.30 2.97
C ILE A 332 28.58 16.81 4.40
N GLN A 333 29.00 18.06 4.58
CA GLN A 333 29.00 18.74 5.87
C GLN A 333 27.57 18.96 6.38
N VAL A 334 27.31 18.48 7.59
CA VAL A 334 26.04 18.72 8.30
C VAL A 334 26.18 19.77 9.40
N ALA A 335 27.36 19.88 10.03
CA ALA A 335 27.61 20.85 11.10
C ALA A 335 29.09 21.26 11.16
N THR A 336 29.36 22.37 11.87
CA THR A 336 30.71 22.82 12.24
C THR A 336 30.80 22.78 13.76
N ALA A 337 31.88 22.22 14.30
CA ALA A 337 32.20 22.20 15.72
C ALA A 337 33.40 23.12 16.01
N GLY A 338 33.34 23.86 17.11
CA GLY A 338 34.39 24.77 17.56
C GLY A 338 35.58 24.06 18.20
N ASP A 339 35.38 22.86 18.75
CA ASP A 339 36.44 22.02 19.30
C ASP A 339 36.16 20.51 19.16
N VAL A 340 37.10 19.68 19.60
CA VAL A 340 37.02 18.21 19.51
C VAL A 340 35.87 17.66 20.36
N THR A 341 35.57 18.28 21.51
CA THR A 341 34.52 17.79 22.41
C THR A 341 33.15 17.99 21.79
N GLU A 342 32.89 19.15 21.22
CA GLU A 342 31.65 19.43 20.48
C GLU A 342 31.49 18.51 19.25
N ALA A 343 32.58 18.18 18.56
CA ALA A 343 32.56 17.24 17.44
C ALA A 343 32.23 15.80 17.87
N GLU A 344 32.77 15.33 19.01
CA GLU A 344 32.49 14.01 19.57
C GLU A 344 31.03 13.88 20.01
N GLU A 345 30.46 14.92 20.62
CA GLU A 345 29.04 14.96 21.02
C GLU A 345 28.11 14.86 19.80
N LEU A 346 28.40 15.60 18.73
CA LEU A 346 27.64 15.51 17.47
C LEU A 346 27.77 14.13 16.82
N GLN A 347 28.95 13.50 16.84
CA GLN A 347 29.12 12.15 16.32
C GLN A 347 28.36 11.10 17.13
N GLU A 348 28.35 11.20 18.46
CA GLU A 348 27.62 10.28 19.33
C GLU A 348 26.10 10.40 19.13
N LEU A 349 25.61 11.63 18.99
CA LEU A 349 24.21 11.93 18.64
C LEU A 349 23.81 11.27 17.32
N LEU A 350 24.59 11.50 16.26
CA LEU A 350 24.30 10.94 14.93
C LEU A 350 24.36 9.41 14.96
N ARG A 351 25.32 8.83 15.70
CA ARG A 351 25.41 7.39 15.91
C ARG A 351 24.18 6.82 16.62
N ASN A 352 23.65 7.51 17.62
CA ASN A 352 22.41 7.11 18.31
C ASN A 352 21.18 7.17 17.40
N ALA A 353 21.20 8.04 16.39
CA ALA A 353 20.21 8.08 15.29
C ALA A 353 20.47 7.02 14.19
N GLY A 354 21.51 6.21 14.32
CA GLY A 354 21.89 5.18 13.35
C GLY A 354 22.63 5.71 12.12
N ILE A 355 23.21 6.91 12.21
CA ILE A 355 23.93 7.61 11.15
C ILE A 355 25.43 7.57 11.43
N GLU A 356 26.22 7.17 10.44
CA GLU A 356 27.68 7.18 10.53
C GLU A 356 28.21 8.55 10.11
N ALA A 357 29.05 9.17 10.95
CA ALA A 357 29.56 10.51 10.74
C ALA A 357 31.09 10.55 10.84
N GLU A 358 31.75 11.29 9.96
CA GLU A 358 33.20 11.54 9.96
C GLU A 358 33.50 12.97 10.42
N VAL A 359 34.68 13.18 11.01
CA VAL A 359 35.14 14.50 11.47
C VAL A 359 36.48 14.82 10.84
N GLU A 360 36.56 15.99 10.21
CA GLU A 360 37.77 16.47 9.55
C GLU A 360 38.03 17.95 9.87
N ALA A 361 39.25 18.43 9.60
CA ALA A 361 39.60 19.84 9.79
C ALA A 361 38.88 20.73 8.75
N ALA A 362 38.31 21.85 9.19
CA ALA A 362 37.64 22.79 8.30
C ALA A 362 38.66 23.43 7.32
N PRO A 363 38.32 23.60 6.02
CA PRO A 363 39.26 24.16 5.04
C PRO A 363 39.60 25.65 5.23
N GLU A 364 38.70 26.42 5.86
CA GLU A 364 38.76 27.89 5.93
C GLU A 364 38.70 28.46 7.36
N ASP A 365 38.63 27.62 8.40
CA ASP A 365 38.53 28.03 9.82
C ASP A 365 39.33 27.10 10.74
N ASP A 366 39.68 27.55 11.96
CA ASP A 366 40.35 26.73 13.00
C ASP A 366 39.42 25.66 13.65
N GLY A 367 38.26 25.38 13.05
CA GLY A 367 37.23 24.46 13.54
C GLY A 367 37.24 23.07 12.88
N LEU A 368 36.33 22.21 13.34
CA LEU A 368 36.11 20.86 12.80
C LEU A 368 34.80 20.81 12.03
N GLN A 369 34.74 20.01 10.96
CA GLN A 369 33.52 19.74 10.21
C GLN A 369 33.03 18.33 10.48
N VAL A 370 31.74 18.21 10.76
CA VAL A 370 31.06 16.92 10.89
C VAL A 370 30.40 16.61 9.55
N LEU A 371 30.79 15.49 8.97
CA LEU A 371 30.39 15.03 7.65
C LEU A 371 29.52 13.78 7.78
N VAL A 372 28.46 13.70 6.99
CA VAL A 372 27.60 12.51 6.88
C VAL A 372 27.44 12.10 5.42
N PRO A 373 27.08 10.85 5.13
CA PRO A 373 26.66 10.46 3.79
C PRO A 373 25.58 11.41 3.26
N GLU A 374 25.68 11.84 2.00
CA GLU A 374 24.67 12.71 1.36
C GLU A 374 23.23 12.16 1.48
N GLY A 375 23.07 10.83 1.51
CA GLY A 375 21.79 10.16 1.71
C GLY A 375 21.20 10.32 3.12
N ASP A 376 22.03 10.63 4.12
CA ASP A 376 21.66 10.76 5.53
C ASP A 376 21.61 12.22 6.00
N LEU A 377 21.90 13.19 5.14
CA LEU A 377 21.99 14.62 5.47
C LEU A 377 20.73 15.14 6.19
N GLU A 378 19.54 14.78 5.70
CA GLU A 378 18.27 15.25 6.26
C GLU A 378 17.97 14.60 7.62
N ALA A 379 18.23 13.29 7.77
CA ALA A 379 18.08 12.61 9.04
C ALA A 379 19.10 13.11 10.09
N ALA A 380 20.29 13.51 9.64
CA ALA A 380 21.31 14.10 10.48
C ALA A 380 20.93 15.53 10.91
N GLN A 381 20.37 16.34 10.00
CA GLN A 381 19.83 17.66 10.32
C GLN A 381 18.68 17.57 11.32
N ASP A 382 17.72 16.66 11.09
CA ASP A 382 16.60 16.43 12.00
C ASP A 382 17.07 16.03 13.41
N ALA A 383 18.08 15.16 13.50
CA ALA A 383 18.65 14.72 14.77
C ALA A 383 19.36 15.86 15.53
N ILE A 384 20.05 16.75 14.82
CA ILE A 384 20.76 17.90 15.40
C ILE A 384 19.77 19.01 15.80
N GLU A 385 18.75 19.28 14.97
CA GLU A 385 17.72 20.28 15.26
C GLU A 385 16.83 19.86 16.44
N ALA A 386 16.54 18.57 16.60
CA ALA A 386 15.76 18.04 17.74
C ALA A 386 16.41 18.32 19.12
N LEU A 387 17.69 18.67 19.17
CA LEU A 387 18.41 19.08 20.38
C LEU A 387 18.59 20.60 20.50
N SER A 388 18.32 21.35 19.41
CA SER A 388 18.35 22.81 19.39
C SER A 388 17.07 23.42 19.97
N GLU A 389 16.03 22.62 20.22
CA GLU A 389 14.84 23.05 20.96
C GLU A 389 15.16 23.16 22.47
N PRO A 390 14.86 24.29 23.12
CA PRO A 390 15.37 24.62 24.45
C PRO A 390 14.58 23.91 25.56
N ASP A 391 14.90 22.65 25.82
CA ASP A 391 14.55 21.97 27.07
C ASP A 391 15.80 21.86 27.96
N ASP A 392 16.31 23.00 28.43
CA ASP A 392 17.14 23.09 29.66
C ASP A 392 17.41 24.55 30.09
N LEU A 393 16.34 25.30 30.41
CA LEU A 393 16.44 26.49 31.27
C LEU A 393 15.24 26.58 32.22
N ILE A 394 15.06 25.57 33.06
CA ILE A 394 14.50 25.77 34.41
C ILE A 394 15.61 25.46 35.41
N ALA A 395 16.36 26.49 35.76
CA ALA A 395 16.97 26.61 37.06
C ALA A 395 16.92 28.11 37.44
N GLU A 396 15.95 28.46 38.29
CA GLU A 396 15.87 29.76 38.96
C GLU A 396 17.14 30.02 39.79
N PRO A 397 17.40 31.30 40.09
CA PRO A 397 16.90 31.78 41.39
C PRO A 397 16.02 33.04 41.33
#